data_AF-A0A7J7H6R2-F1
#
_entry.id   AF-A0A7J7H6R2-F1
#
_cell.length_a   1.000
_cell.length_b   1.000
_cell.length_c   1.000
_cell.angle_alpha   90.00
_cell.angle_beta   90.00
_cell.angle_gamma   90.00
#
_symmetry.space_group_name_H-M   'P 1'
#
loop_
_entity.id
_entity.type
_entity.pdbx_description
1 polymer ?
#
loop_
_entity_poly.entity_id
_entity_poly.type
_entity_poly.pdbx_seq_one_letter_code
_entity_poly.pdbx_strand_id
1 'polypeptide(L)'
;MLGIYLQRSTILLVSTGIFITLIYIFTKPILKLIGQSNEITSAAALFVHGPIPQIFAYTVNFPIQKFLQAQSVVLPSALISGATFVLHILLTWQLLSLHSAMALAMPSWMVTSWPELYQNSVHFLPSPSSSMESSPLSGKKESQQAVNIATNAPSVLT
;
A
#
# COMPACT_ATOMS: atom_id res chain seq x y z
N MET A 1 3.85 4.53 20.25
CA MET A 1 3.10 3.26 20.21
C MET A 1 3.05 2.63 18.82
N LEU A 2 2.71 3.39 17.76
CA LEU A 2 2.58 2.85 16.40
C LEU A 2 3.81 2.07 15.87
N GLY A 3 5.04 2.49 16.21
CA GLY A 3 6.26 1.78 15.82
C GLY A 3 6.42 0.37 16.41
N ILE A 4 5.90 0.13 17.62
CA ILE A 4 5.91 -1.20 18.25
C ILE A 4 4.94 -2.12 17.50
N TYR A 5 3.80 -1.60 17.04
CA TYR A 5 2.88 -2.35 16.20
C TYR A 5 3.51 -2.72 14.85
N LEU A 6 4.26 -1.80 14.23
CA LEU A 6 5.02 -2.09 13.01
C LEU A 6 6.02 -3.24 13.22
N GLN A 7 6.81 -3.19 14.30
CA GLN A 7 7.78 -4.26 14.56
C GLN A 7 7.09 -5.61 14.79
N ARG A 8 6.03 -5.64 15.62
CA ARG A 8 5.28 -6.85 15.91
C ARG A 8 4.59 -7.43 14.67
N SER A 9 3.97 -6.58 13.84
CA SER A 9 3.30 -7.04 12.62
C SER A 9 4.31 -7.52 11.57
N THR A 10 5.47 -6.86 11.43
CA THR A 10 6.54 -7.34 10.55
C THR A 10 7.05 -8.72 10.98
N ILE A 11 7.30 -8.94 12.29
CA ILE A 11 7.73 -10.26 12.79
C ILE A 11 6.67 -11.34 12.51
N LEU A 12 5.39 -11.01 12.73
CA LEU A 12 4.29 -11.93 12.42
C LEU A 12 4.21 -12.25 10.93
N LEU A 13 4.29 -11.24 10.06
CA LEU A 13 4.22 -11.44 8.61
C LEU A 13 5.43 -12.22 8.09
N VAL A 14 6.64 -11.93 8.56
CA VAL A 14 7.85 -12.70 8.21
C VAL A 14 7.69 -14.16 8.62
N SER A 15 7.18 -14.41 9.84
CA SER A 15 6.92 -15.77 10.32
C SER A 15 5.94 -16.51 9.41
N THR A 16 4.83 -15.85 9.04
CA THR A 16 3.86 -16.40 8.07
C THR A 16 4.50 -16.64 6.69
N GLY A 17 5.36 -15.73 6.24
CA GLY A 17 6.11 -15.86 4.98
C GLY A 17 7.02 -17.09 4.96
N ILE A 18 7.64 -17.43 6.10
CA ILE A 18 8.42 -18.68 6.25
C ILE A 18 7.51 -19.90 6.07
N PHE A 19 6.33 -19.94 6.72
CA PHE A 19 5.38 -21.04 6.56
C PHE A 19 4.90 -21.20 5.12
N ILE A 20 4.57 -20.10 4.44
CA ILE A 20 4.18 -20.12 3.02
C ILE A 20 5.33 -20.63 2.15
N THR A 21 6.56 -20.20 2.41
CA THR A 21 7.75 -20.64 1.67
C THR A 21 7.97 -22.14 1.80
N LEU A 22 7.76 -22.71 3.00
CA LEU A 22 7.84 -24.16 3.19
C LEU A 22 6.82 -24.89 2.31
N ILE A 23 5.57 -24.43 2.27
CA ILE A 23 4.53 -25.00 1.40
C ILE A 23 4.96 -24.92 -0.07
N TYR A 24 5.54 -23.79 -0.48
CA TYR A 24 6.03 -23.59 -1.85
C TYR A 24 7.12 -24.60 -2.22
N ILE A 25 8.10 -24.81 -1.35
CA ILE A 25 9.18 -25.80 -1.54
C ILE A 25 8.61 -27.23 -1.69
N PHE A 26 7.54 -27.55 -0.96
CA PHE A 26 6.89 -28.87 -1.02
C PHE A 26 5.81 -28.99 -2.10
N THR A 27 5.62 -27.98 -2.95
CA THR A 27 4.59 -28.03 -4.02
C THR A 27 4.78 -29.24 -4.93
N LYS A 28 6.03 -29.53 -5.32
CA LYS A 28 6.33 -30.68 -6.20
C LYS A 28 5.89 -32.03 -5.57
N PRO A 29 6.37 -32.43 -4.38
CA PRO A 29 5.93 -33.69 -3.78
C PRO A 29 4.42 -33.72 -3.47
N ILE A 30 3.82 -32.59 -3.02
CA ILE A 30 2.38 -32.52 -2.75
C ILE A 30 1.56 -32.85 -4.00
N LEU A 31 1.90 -32.27 -5.15
CA LEU A 31 1.17 -32.55 -6.40
C LEU A 31 1.36 -34.00 -6.89
N LYS A 32 2.55 -34.57 -6.72
CA LYS A 32 2.78 -35.99 -7.06
C LYS A 32 1.94 -36.92 -6.19
N LEU A 33 1.77 -36.60 -4.89
CA LEU A 33 0.93 -37.39 -3.97
C LEU A 33 -0.55 -37.38 -4.37
N ILE A 34 -1.04 -36.29 -4.98
CA ILE A 34 -2.40 -36.16 -5.49
C ILE A 34 -2.58 -36.89 -6.84
N GLY A 35 -1.51 -37.46 -7.40
CA GLY A 35 -1.54 -38.22 -8.66
C GLY A 35 -1.34 -37.36 -9.92
N GLN A 36 -0.82 -36.14 -9.79
CA GLN A 36 -0.51 -35.31 -10.96
C GLN A 36 0.69 -35.83 -11.76
N SER A 37 0.68 -35.56 -13.07
CA SER A 37 1.77 -35.97 -13.97
C SER A 37 3.08 -35.24 -13.63
N ASN A 38 4.21 -35.84 -13.98
CA ASN A 38 5.53 -35.25 -13.73
C ASN A 38 5.72 -33.89 -14.43
N GLU A 39 5.12 -33.73 -15.61
CA GLU A 39 5.18 -32.49 -16.40
C GLU A 39 4.44 -31.36 -15.69
N ILE A 40 3.16 -31.58 -15.33
CA ILE A 40 2.33 -30.61 -14.61
C ILE A 40 2.96 -30.23 -13.28
N THR A 41 3.42 -31.24 -12.54
CA THR A 41 4.01 -31.04 -11.21
C THR A 41 5.33 -30.26 -11.28
N SER A 42 6.13 -30.47 -12.32
CA SER A 42 7.39 -29.72 -12.50
C SER A 42 7.14 -28.29 -12.97
N ALA A 43 6.17 -28.08 -13.87
CA ALA A 43 5.77 -26.75 -14.31
C ALA A 43 5.17 -25.92 -13.15
N ALA A 44 4.29 -26.53 -12.33
CA ALA A 44 3.71 -25.89 -11.16
C ALA A 44 4.78 -25.52 -10.12
N ALA A 45 5.73 -26.43 -9.83
CA ALA A 45 6.81 -26.14 -8.91
C ALA A 45 7.71 -25.00 -9.41
N LEU A 46 8.04 -24.96 -10.71
CA LEU A 46 8.80 -23.86 -11.31
C LEU A 46 8.06 -22.53 -11.16
N PHE A 47 6.76 -22.51 -11.41
CA PHE A 47 5.92 -21.33 -11.25
C PHE A 47 5.86 -20.83 -9.80
N VAL A 48 5.70 -21.74 -8.84
CA VAL A 48 5.55 -21.42 -7.41
C VAL A 48 6.87 -21.04 -6.73
N HIS A 49 8.01 -21.60 -7.16
CA HIS A 49 9.31 -21.22 -6.61
C HIS A 49 9.77 -19.82 -7.03
N GLY A 50 9.38 -19.35 -8.23
CA GLY A 50 9.73 -18.02 -8.74
C GLY A 50 9.43 -16.86 -7.77
N PRO A 51 8.21 -16.74 -7.21
CA PRO A 51 7.84 -15.64 -6.31
C PRO A 51 8.34 -15.76 -4.86
N ILE A 52 9.15 -16.75 -4.49
CA ILE A 52 9.64 -16.88 -3.09
C ILE A 52 10.34 -15.60 -2.58
N PRO A 53 11.26 -14.96 -3.33
CA PRO A 53 11.87 -13.71 -2.87
C PRO A 53 10.86 -12.58 -2.68
N GLN A 54 9.80 -12.54 -3.49
CA GLN A 54 8.76 -11.51 -3.43
C GLN A 54 7.92 -11.62 -2.15
N ILE A 55 7.68 -12.82 -1.64
CA ILE A 55 6.95 -13.03 -0.38
C ILE A 55 7.63 -12.24 0.74
N PHE A 56 8.95 -12.41 0.91
CA PHE A 56 9.69 -11.71 1.96
C PHE A 56 9.70 -10.20 1.77
N ALA A 57 9.83 -9.73 0.53
CA ALA A 57 9.70 -8.31 0.23
C ALA A 57 8.35 -7.74 0.71
N TYR A 58 7.25 -8.45 0.48
CA TYR A 58 5.91 -8.03 0.89
C TYR A 58 5.66 -8.12 2.40
N THR A 59 6.24 -9.11 3.09
CA THR A 59 6.12 -9.21 4.56
C THR A 59 6.64 -7.97 5.29
N VAL A 60 7.60 -7.25 4.69
CA VAL A 60 8.16 -5.99 5.20
C VAL A 60 7.46 -4.77 4.59
N ASN A 61 7.12 -4.81 3.30
CA ASN A 61 6.49 -3.69 2.62
C ASN A 61 5.11 -3.36 3.19
N PHE A 62 4.27 -4.37 3.47
CA PHE A 62 2.90 -4.14 3.94
C PHE A 62 2.83 -3.38 5.28
N PRO A 63 3.56 -3.78 6.35
CA PRO A 63 3.56 -3.02 7.60
C PRO A 63 4.05 -1.59 7.44
N ILE A 64 5.08 -1.37 6.61
CA ILE A 64 5.65 -0.03 6.36
C ILE A 64 4.62 0.87 5.68
N GLN A 65 3.93 0.36 4.64
CA GLN A 65 2.90 1.12 3.95
C GLN A 65 1.76 1.51 4.91
N LYS A 66 1.30 0.57 5.76
CA LYS A 66 0.26 0.86 6.76
C LYS A 66 0.73 1.84 7.84
N PHE A 67 2.00 1.78 8.25
CA PHE A 67 2.58 2.74 9.18
C PHE A 67 2.64 4.15 8.58
N LEU A 68 3.14 4.28 7.36
CA LEU A 68 3.22 5.57 6.66
C LEU A 68 1.84 6.15 6.37
N GLN A 69 0.85 5.32 6.01
CA GLN A 69 -0.56 5.71 5.88
C GLN A 69 -1.12 6.25 7.21
N ALA A 70 -0.89 5.56 8.33
CA ALA A 70 -1.32 6.00 9.65
C ALA A 70 -0.60 7.26 10.16
N GLN A 71 0.46 7.71 9.47
CA GLN A 71 1.16 8.96 9.72
C GLN A 71 0.84 10.04 8.66
N SER A 72 -0.05 9.74 7.70
CA SER A 72 -0.36 10.62 6.56
C SER A 72 0.85 10.98 5.68
N VAL A 73 1.90 10.14 5.66
CA VAL A 73 3.12 10.33 4.84
C VAL A 73 3.12 9.35 3.66
N VAL A 74 2.19 9.51 2.73
CA VAL A 74 1.97 8.55 1.62
C VAL A 74 2.63 8.92 0.30
N LEU A 75 3.06 10.19 0.13
CA LEU A 75 3.63 10.69 -1.12
C LEU A 75 4.88 9.90 -1.60
N PRO A 76 5.87 9.58 -0.74
CA PRO A 76 7.03 8.79 -1.19
C PRO A 76 6.64 7.40 -1.70
N SER A 77 5.69 6.75 -1.02
CA SER A 77 5.18 5.43 -1.42
C SER A 77 4.46 5.49 -2.77
N ALA A 78 3.69 6.56 -3.01
CA ALA A 78 3.00 6.77 -4.28
C ALA A 78 3.98 6.94 -5.44
N LEU A 79 5.05 7.72 -5.25
CA LEU A 79 6.09 7.91 -6.26
C LEU A 79 6.86 6.62 -6.57
N ILE A 80 7.29 5.88 -5.55
CA ILE A 80 7.99 4.60 -5.71
C ILE A 80 7.09 3.59 -6.43
N SER A 81 5.81 3.54 -6.09
CA SER A 81 4.87 2.64 -6.77
C SER A 81 4.64 3.03 -8.23
N GLY A 82 4.53 4.33 -8.53
CA GLY A 82 4.41 4.82 -9.90
C GLY A 82 5.65 4.46 -10.74
N ALA A 83 6.85 4.67 -10.21
CA ALA A 83 8.09 4.26 -10.86
C ALA A 83 8.18 2.74 -11.06
N THR A 84 7.80 1.97 -10.02
CA THR A 84 7.77 0.50 -10.09
C THR A 84 6.80 0.02 -11.18
N PHE A 85 5.64 0.67 -11.31
CA PHE A 85 4.66 0.32 -12.34
C PHE A 85 5.19 0.57 -13.76
N VAL A 86 5.84 1.72 -14.01
CA VAL A 86 6.46 2.01 -15.31
C VAL A 86 7.56 0.99 -15.63
N LEU A 87 8.45 0.71 -14.66
CA LEU A 87 9.47 -0.31 -14.82
C LEU A 87 8.85 -1.68 -15.11
N HIS A 88 7.75 -2.02 -14.44
CA HIS A 88 7.05 -3.27 -14.63
C HIS A 88 6.46 -3.41 -16.05
N ILE A 89 5.86 -2.35 -16.60
CA ILE A 89 5.39 -2.33 -17.99
C ILE A 89 6.56 -2.58 -18.96
N LEU A 90 7.68 -1.88 -18.77
CA LEU A 90 8.86 -2.01 -19.62
C LEU A 90 9.46 -3.43 -19.57
N LEU A 91 9.60 -3.99 -18.36
CA LEU A 91 10.10 -5.35 -18.17
C LEU A 91 9.14 -6.38 -18.76
N THR A 92 7.84 -6.24 -18.54
CA THR A 92 6.83 -7.15 -19.10
C THR A 92 6.85 -7.12 -20.62
N TRP A 93 6.95 -5.93 -21.22
CA TRP A 93 7.10 -5.77 -22.67
C TRP A 93 8.35 -6.49 -23.20
N GLN A 94 9.49 -6.35 -22.50
CA GLN A 94 10.74 -7.01 -22.88
C GLN A 94 10.68 -8.54 -22.69
N LEU A 95 9.98 -9.04 -21.67
CA LEU A 95 9.82 -10.48 -21.46
C LEU A 95 8.88 -11.12 -22.49
N LEU A 96 7.87 -10.37 -22.95
CA LEU A 96 6.93 -10.83 -23.98
C LEU A 96 7.63 -11.04 -25.33
N SER A 97 8.60 -10.19 -25.68
CA SER A 97 9.39 -10.35 -26.91
C SER A 97 10.32 -11.57 -26.90
N LEU A 98 10.60 -12.13 -25.71
CA LEU A 98 11.45 -13.32 -25.52
C LEU A 98 10.69 -14.66 -25.58
N HIS A 99 9.38 -14.68 -25.92
CA HIS A 99 8.58 -15.90 -26.15
C HIS A 99 8.59 -16.93 -25.00
N SER A 100 8.71 -16.49 -23.74
CA SER A 100 8.59 -17.39 -22.59
C SER A 100 7.13 -17.45 -22.10
N ALA A 101 6.57 -18.66 -21.95
CA ALA A 101 5.20 -18.86 -21.44
C ALA A 101 4.97 -18.29 -20.02
N MET A 102 6.06 -18.03 -19.27
CA MET A 102 6.04 -17.34 -17.97
C MET A 102 5.82 -15.83 -18.06
N ALA A 103 5.96 -15.22 -19.25
CA ALA A 103 5.83 -13.77 -19.44
C ALA A 103 4.39 -13.24 -19.25
N LEU A 104 3.37 -14.10 -19.37
CA LEU A 104 1.96 -13.71 -19.23
C LEU A 104 1.37 -13.98 -17.84
N ALA A 105 1.95 -14.91 -17.08
CA ALA A 105 1.39 -15.35 -15.80
C ALA A 105 1.70 -14.36 -14.65
N MET A 106 2.84 -13.67 -14.70
CA MET A 106 3.26 -12.69 -13.70
C MET A 106 2.41 -11.40 -13.72
N PRO A 107 2.08 -10.81 -14.89
CA PRO A 107 1.18 -9.64 -14.94
C PRO A 107 -0.22 -9.90 -14.36
N SER A 108 -0.78 -11.10 -14.58
CA SER A 108 -2.14 -11.43 -14.14
C SER A 108 -2.26 -11.55 -12.61
N TRP A 109 -1.24 -12.11 -11.94
CA TRP A 109 -1.16 -12.16 -10.47
C TRP A 109 -0.89 -10.79 -9.81
N MET A 110 -0.30 -9.84 -10.55
CA MET A 110 0.07 -8.52 -10.01
C MET A 110 -1.01 -7.44 -10.22
N VAL A 111 -1.92 -7.60 -11.18
CA VAL A 111 -3.12 -6.76 -11.31
C VAL A 111 -4.04 -6.89 -10.08
N THR A 112 -4.03 -8.04 -9.39
CA THR A 112 -4.84 -8.25 -8.18
C THR A 112 -4.30 -7.53 -6.94
N SER A 113 -3.01 -7.14 -6.90
CA SER A 113 -2.42 -6.34 -5.80
C SER A 113 -2.70 -4.83 -5.89
N TRP A 114 -3.33 -4.38 -6.97
CA TRP A 114 -3.65 -2.96 -7.21
C TRP A 114 -4.61 -2.27 -6.20
N PRO A 115 -5.49 -2.95 -5.43
CA PRO A 115 -6.40 -2.26 -4.49
C PRO A 115 -5.68 -1.41 -3.43
N GLU A 116 -4.45 -1.75 -3.07
CA GLU A 116 -3.65 -1.01 -2.08
C GLU A 116 -3.26 0.40 -2.56
N LEU A 117 -3.13 0.59 -3.88
CA LEU A 117 -2.93 1.91 -4.50
C LEU A 117 -4.22 2.73 -4.53
N TYR A 118 -5.37 2.08 -4.73
CA TYR A 118 -6.67 2.75 -4.71
C TYR A 118 -7.00 3.28 -3.31
N GLN A 119 -6.73 2.51 -2.25
CA GLN A 119 -6.92 3.00 -0.87
C GLN A 119 -5.97 4.14 -0.49
N ASN A 120 -4.78 4.23 -1.10
CA ASN A 120 -3.85 5.35 -0.89
C ASN A 120 -4.29 6.66 -1.55
N SER A 121 -5.02 6.60 -2.68
CA SER A 121 -5.43 7.80 -3.42
C SER A 121 -6.71 8.44 -2.88
N VAL A 122 -7.63 7.67 -2.29
CA VAL A 122 -8.90 8.18 -1.74
C VAL A 122 -8.69 9.09 -0.53
N HIS A 123 -7.59 8.93 0.21
CA HIS A 123 -7.20 9.84 1.31
C HIS A 123 -6.51 11.13 0.84
N PHE A 124 -6.19 11.26 -0.45
CA PHE A 124 -5.45 12.40 -1.01
C PHE A 124 -6.36 13.49 -1.58
N LEU A 125 -7.68 13.24 -1.69
CA LEU A 125 -8.60 14.33 -1.98
C LEU A 125 -8.79 15.14 -0.69
N PRO A 126 -8.41 16.43 -0.66
CA PRO A 126 -8.81 17.29 0.45
C PRO A 126 -10.33 17.19 0.57
N SER A 127 -10.81 16.85 1.77
CA SER A 127 -12.24 16.93 2.06
C SER A 127 -12.72 18.33 1.67
N PRO A 128 -13.82 18.47 0.89
CA PRO A 128 -14.33 19.77 0.47
C PRO A 128 -14.71 20.71 1.64
N SER A 129 -14.62 20.25 2.90
CA SER A 129 -14.83 21.07 4.10
C SER A 129 -13.68 22.04 4.42
N SER A 130 -12.41 21.74 4.08
CA SER A 130 -11.29 22.59 4.49
C SER A 130 -11.18 23.90 3.68
N SER A 131 -11.84 23.98 2.53
CA SER A 131 -11.93 25.19 1.69
C SER A 131 -13.22 25.98 1.92
N MET A 132 -14.19 25.46 2.68
CA MET A 132 -15.44 26.16 2.98
C MET A 132 -15.41 26.92 4.32
N GLU A 133 -14.48 26.60 5.22
CA GLU A 133 -14.36 27.26 6.54
C GLU A 133 -13.72 28.66 6.47
N SER A 134 -13.04 29.01 5.39
CA SER A 134 -12.59 30.39 5.13
C SER A 134 -13.69 31.29 4.56
N SER A 135 -14.96 30.89 4.68
CA SER A 135 -16.09 31.72 4.24
C SER A 135 -16.08 33.10 4.92
N PRO A 136 -16.30 34.19 4.18
CA PRO A 136 -16.18 35.58 4.67
C PRO A 136 -17.16 35.96 5.79
N LEU A 137 -18.03 35.05 6.20
CA LEU A 137 -18.94 35.20 7.33
C LEU A 137 -18.25 35.01 8.70
N SER A 138 -17.16 34.25 8.77
CA SER A 138 -16.40 34.06 10.03
C SER A 138 -15.75 35.36 10.48
N GLY A 139 -15.02 36.03 9.57
CA GLY A 139 -14.39 37.33 9.86
C GLY A 139 -15.40 38.45 10.16
N LYS A 140 -16.63 38.35 9.66
CA LYS A 140 -17.70 39.34 9.96
C LYS A 140 -18.28 39.16 11.37
N LYS A 141 -18.30 37.93 11.89
CA LYS A 141 -18.73 37.66 13.28
C LYS A 141 -17.65 38.05 14.28
N GLU A 142 -16.38 37.76 13.99
CA GLU A 142 -15.27 38.15 14.88
C GLU A 142 -15.08 39.66 14.95
N SER A 143 -15.22 40.37 13.82
CA SER A 143 -15.17 41.85 13.80
C SER A 143 -16.35 42.47 14.56
N GLN A 144 -17.56 41.94 14.41
CA GLN A 144 -18.73 42.37 15.19
C GLN A 144 -18.55 42.10 16.70
N GLN A 145 -17.97 40.96 17.06
CA GLN A 145 -17.70 40.61 18.44
C GLN A 145 -16.62 41.50 19.07
N ALA A 146 -15.56 41.83 18.32
CA ALA A 146 -14.53 42.77 18.75
C ALA A 146 -15.08 44.19 18.98
N VAL A 147 -15.97 44.67 18.10
CA VAL A 147 -16.65 45.97 18.26
C VAL A 147 -17.56 45.97 19.48
N ASN A 148 -18.34 44.92 19.71
CA ASN A 148 -19.23 44.84 20.87
C ASN A 148 -18.46 44.79 22.20
N ILE A 149 -17.25 44.20 22.23
CA ILE A 149 -16.39 44.20 23.42
C ILE A 149 -15.79 45.60 23.64
N ALA A 150 -15.34 46.28 22.58
CA ALA A 150 -14.80 47.64 22.69
C ALA A 150 -15.84 48.67 23.12
N THR A 151 -17.10 48.50 22.72
CA THR A 151 -18.18 49.46 23.02
C THR A 151 -18.81 49.24 24.41
N ASN A 152 -18.72 48.02 24.96
CA ASN A 152 -19.27 47.68 26.29
C ASN A 152 -18.19 47.56 27.38
N ALA A 153 -16.94 47.92 27.08
CA ALA A 153 -15.90 47.96 28.09
C ALA A 153 -16.23 49.08 29.10
N PRO A 154 -16.38 48.77 30.40
CA PRO A 154 -16.57 49.80 31.41
C PRO A 154 -15.34 50.70 31.43
N SER A 155 -15.54 52.02 31.43
CA SER A 155 -14.51 53.04 31.52
C SER A 155 -13.82 52.97 32.89
N VAL A 156 -12.88 52.04 33.03
CA VAL A 156 -11.99 51.94 34.19
C VAL A 156 -10.69 52.65 33.86
N LEU A 157 -10.73 53.98 33.78
CA LEU A 157 -9.58 54.86 34.01
C LEU A 157 -10.13 56.21 34.50
N THR A 158 -10.00 56.45 35.80
CA THR A 158 -9.83 57.78 36.41
C THR A 158 -8.60 58.47 35.86
#